data_AF-A0A926BB61-F1
#
_entry.id   AF-A0A926BB61-F1
#
_cell.length_a   1.000
_cell.length_b   1.000
_cell.length_c   1.000
_cell.angle_alpha   90.00
_cell.angle_beta   90.00
_cell.angle_gamma   90.00
#
_symmetry.space_group_name_H-M   'P 1'
#
loop_
_entity.id
_entity.type
_entity.pdbx_description
1 polymer ?
#
loop_
_entity_poly.entity_id
_entity_poly.type
_entity_poly.pdbx_seq_one_letter_code
_entity_poly.pdbx_strand_id
1 'polypeptide(L)' 'MTPPPAFVCSMCRKPIAIGGKAIRCSVSTCNSGRVKLVFCSAGCWDSHLPTARHRSAYFVEEIARRE' A
#
# COMPACT_ATOMS: atom_id res chain seq x y z
N MET A 1 7.06 -16.42 -17.39
CA MET A 1 5.86 -16.50 -16.52
C MET A 1 6.06 -15.54 -15.36
N THR A 2 5.38 -14.39 -15.36
CA THR A 2 5.47 -13.44 -14.25
C THR A 2 4.61 -13.99 -13.10
N PRO A 3 5.14 -14.11 -11.86
CA PRO A 3 4.34 -14.62 -10.76
C PRO A 3 3.10 -13.74 -10.53
N PRO A 4 1.96 -14.32 -10.13
CA PRO A 4 0.76 -13.55 -9.85
C PRO A 4 1.06 -12.53 -8.72
N PRO A 5 0.59 -11.28 -8.86
CA PRO A 5 0.80 -10.27 -7.82
C PRO A 5 0.08 -10.67 -6.53
N ALA A 6 0.75 -10.46 -5.40
CA ALA A 6 0.13 -10.53 -4.08
C ALA A 6 -0.82 -9.35 -3.86
N PHE A 7 -0.39 -8.15 -4.25
CA PHE A 7 -1.15 -6.91 -4.08
C PHE A 7 -0.98 -6.01 -5.29
N VAL A 8 -1.85 -5.02 -5.43
CA VAL A 8 -1.78 -3.99 -6.47
C VAL A 8 -1.68 -2.63 -5.78
N CYS A 9 -0.70 -1.82 -6.20
CA CYS A 9 -0.55 -0.48 -5.65
C CYS A 9 -1.79 0.37 -5.95
N SER A 10 -2.38 1.00 -4.94
CA SER A 10 -3.59 1.82 -5.11
C SER A 10 -3.33 3.15 -5.83
N MET A 11 -2.07 3.62 -5.88
CA MET A 11 -1.70 4.83 -6.64
C MET A 11 -1.35 4.52 -8.10
N CYS A 12 -0.31 3.71 -8.32
CA CYS A 12 0.21 3.47 -9.66
C CYS A 12 -0.34 2.20 -10.33
N ARG A 13 -1.20 1.44 -9.63
CA ARG A 13 -1.74 0.14 -10.08
C ARG A 13 -0.67 -0.89 -10.44
N LYS A 14 0.56 -0.69 -9.96
CA LYS A 14 1.67 -1.59 -10.21
C LYS A 14 1.47 -2.90 -9.42
N PRO A 15 1.60 -4.06 -10.07
CA PRO A 15 1.56 -5.34 -9.39
C PRO A 15 2.76 -5.47 -8.44
N ILE A 16 2.48 -5.88 -7.20
CA ILE A 16 3.47 -6.20 -6.17
C ILE A 16 3.55 -7.73 -6.10
N ALA A 17 4.71 -8.28 -6.47
CA ALA A 17 4.93 -9.72 -6.43
C ALA A 17 4.87 -10.24 -4.99
N ILE A 18 4.48 -11.52 -4.84
CA ILE A 18 4.55 -12.23 -3.55
C ILE A 18 6.01 -12.22 -3.07
N GLY A 19 6.23 -11.85 -1.80
CA GLY A 19 7.57 -11.66 -1.24
C GLY A 19 8.20 -10.29 -1.52
N GLY A 20 7.53 -9.43 -2.30
CA GLY A 20 7.94 -8.04 -2.50
C GLY A 20 7.65 -7.15 -1.30
N LYS A 21 8.28 -5.98 -1.24
CA LYS A 21 7.95 -4.95 -0.24
C LYS A 21 6.61 -4.30 -0.62
N ALA A 22 5.64 -4.42 0.26
CA ALA A 22 4.39 -3.68 0.22
C ALA A 22 4.39 -2.66 1.37
N ILE A 23 3.74 -1.53 1.15
CA ILE A 23 3.65 -0.46 2.13
C ILE A 23 2.19 -0.20 2.42
N ARG A 24 1.82 -0.14 3.69
CA ARG A 24 0.46 0.23 4.13
C ARG A 24 0.52 1.51 4.93
N CYS A 25 -0.56 2.28 4.92
CA CYS A 25 -0.66 3.43 5.81
C CYS A 25 -0.89 2.91 7.24
N SER A 26 -0.44 3.60 8.29
CA SER A 26 -0.80 3.26 9.68
C SER A 26 -2.23 3.66 10.03
N VAL A 27 -2.83 4.58 9.26
CA VAL A 27 -4.14 5.14 9.57
C VAL A 27 -5.25 4.14 9.27
N SER A 28 -6.09 3.87 10.28
CA SER A 28 -7.18 2.91 10.19
C SER A 28 -8.12 3.23 9.03
N THR A 29 -8.43 4.50 8.73
CA THR A 29 -9.32 4.90 7.62
C THR A 29 -8.78 4.50 6.24
N CYS A 30 -7.46 4.42 6.08
CA CYS A 30 -6.82 3.98 4.83
C CYS A 30 -6.74 2.45 4.71
N ASN A 31 -6.94 1.73 5.82
CA ASN A 31 -6.94 0.26 5.87
C ASN A 31 -8.31 -0.36 6.15
N SER A 32 -9.31 0.46 6.47
CA SER A 32 -10.64 0.04 6.89
C SER A 32 -11.59 0.02 5.70
N GLY A 33 -12.48 -0.98 5.69
CA GLY A 33 -13.47 -1.15 4.63
C GLY A 33 -12.99 -2.04 3.47
N ARG A 34 -13.60 -1.86 2.29
CA ARG A 34 -13.28 -2.65 1.08
C ARG A 34 -11.97 -2.24 0.39
N VAL A 35 -11.36 -1.14 0.83
CA VAL A 35 -10.18 -0.54 0.20
C VAL A 35 -9.00 -0.66 1.17
N LYS A 36 -8.36 -1.83 1.19
CA LYS A 36 -7.07 -2.00 1.87
C LYS A 36 -6.01 -1.32 1.01
N LEU A 37 -5.71 -0.04 1.27
CA LEU A 37 -4.75 0.71 0.48
C LEU A 37 -3.34 0.16 0.70
N VAL A 38 -2.80 -0.47 -0.34
CA VAL A 38 -1.42 -0.92 -0.41
C VAL A 38 -0.67 -0.08 -1.44
N PHE A 39 0.58 0.24 -1.12
CA PHE A 39 1.48 1.02 -1.96
C PHE A 39 2.75 0.24 -2.23
N CYS A 40 3.35 0.44 -3.40
CA CYS A 40 4.61 -0.20 -3.76
C CYS A 40 5.85 0.54 -3.25
N SER A 41 5.72 1.81 -2.84
CA SER A 41 6.84 2.66 -2.43
C SER A 41 6.39 3.84 -1.58
N ALA A 42 7.34 4.42 -0.83
CA ALA A 42 7.10 5.59 0.00
C ALA A 42 6.65 6.80 -0.81
N GLY A 43 7.03 6.93 -2.09
CA GLY A 43 6.55 8.01 -2.96
C GLY A 43 5.08 7.84 -3.39
N CYS A 44 4.63 6.59 -3.60
CA CYS A 44 3.20 6.31 -3.80
C CYS A 44 2.41 6.56 -2.51
N TRP A 45 3.00 6.26 -1.35
CA TRP A 45 2.41 6.65 -0.08
C TRP A 45 2.40 8.18 0.05
N ASP A 46 3.49 8.92 -0.15
CA ASP A 46 3.48 10.38 -0.03
C ASP A 46 2.42 11.05 -0.93
N SER A 47 2.24 10.54 -2.15
CA SER A 47 1.20 11.01 -3.08
C SER A 47 -0.24 10.84 -2.57
N HIS A 48 -0.50 9.95 -1.60
CA HIS A 48 -1.82 9.80 -0.96
C HIS A 48 -2.08 10.82 0.16
N LEU A 49 -1.02 11.36 0.77
CA LEU A 49 -1.11 12.31 1.89
C LEU A 49 -1.83 13.63 1.55
N PRO A 50 -1.63 14.31 0.40
CA PRO A 50 -2.26 15.62 0.17
C PRO A 50 -3.78 15.57 0.15
N THR A 51 -4.38 14.43 -0.22
CA THR A 51 -5.84 14.23 -0.18
C THR A 51 -6.37 13.89 1.21
N ALA A 52 -5.50 13.50 2.14
CA ALA A 52 -5.88 13.01 3.45
C ALA A 52 -5.17 13.84 4.53
N ARG A 53 -5.91 14.72 5.22
CA ARG A 53 -5.40 15.57 6.32
C ARG A 53 -4.95 14.72 7.52
N HIS A 54 -3.83 14.02 7.36
CA HIS A 54 -3.24 13.15 8.34
C HIS A 54 -2.44 13.96 9.35
N ARG A 55 -2.84 13.93 10.63
CA ARG A 55 -2.15 14.65 11.71
C ARG A 55 -0.84 13.96 12.13
N SER A 56 -0.81 12.63 12.06
CA SER A 56 0.35 11.79 12.37
C SER A 56 0.22 10.45 11.62
N ALA A 57 0.45 10.46 10.30
CA ALA A 57 0.49 9.23 9.51
C ALA A 57 1.94 8.82 9.24
N TYR A 58 2.22 7.54 9.43
CA TYR A 58 3.43 6.90 8.95
C TYR A 58 3.04 5.69 8.13
N PHE A 59 3.98 5.19 7.35
CA PHE A 59 3.80 3.96 6.60
C PHE A 59 4.41 2.76 7.34
N VAL A 60 3.79 1.61 7.16
CA VAL A 60 4.27 0.32 7.65
C VAL A 60 4.69 -0.50 6.45
N GLU A 61 5.97 -0.87 6.40
CA GLU A 61 6.49 -1.80 5.40
C GLU A 61 6.15 -3.23 5.83
N GLU A 62 5.50 -3.96 4.94
CA GLU A 62 5.14 -5.36 5.14
C GLU A 62 5.59 -6.17 3.92
N ILE A 63 6.00 -7.41 4.13
CA ILE A 63 6.24 -8.32 3.02
C ILE A 63 4.88 -8.74 2.44
N ALA A 64 4.75 -8.56 1.13
CA ALA A 64 3.58 -8.95 0.37
C ALA A 64 3.35 -10.47 0.45
N ARG A 65 2.69 -10.92 1.51
CA ARG A 65 2.27 -12.32 1.70
C ARG A 65 0.87 -12.48 1.11
N ARG A 66 0.68 -13.55 0.33
CA ARG A 66 -0.64 -13.99 -0.08
C ARG A 66 -1.26 -14.73 1.11
N GLU A 67 -2.31 -14.18 1.70
CA GLU A 67 -3.16 -14.88 2.67
C GLU A 67 -4.20 -15.76 1.96
#